data_AF-A0A6A0GT18-F1
#
_entry.id   AF-A0A6A0GT18-F1
#
_cell.length_a   1.000
_cell.length_b   1.000
_cell.length_c   1.000
_cell.angle_alpha   90.00
_cell.angle_beta   90.00
_cell.angle_gamma   90.00
#
_symmetry.space_group_name_H-M   'P 1'
#
loop_
_entity.id
_entity.type
_entity.pdbx_description
1 polymer ?
#
loop_
_entity_poly.entity_id
_entity_poly.type
_entity_poly.pdbx_seq_one_letter_code
_entity_poly.pdbx_strand_id
1 'polypeptide(L)'
;MKKSRNYDELRHVWEEWRLSSGFDNMGEMWLYPYESLTFKSDMKRLWLQLKPLYEQLHAYVRRRLREVRVSEAYVRRRLKEVRVIDAYVRRRLKEVYGQDKVSRRGAIPAHLLGNMWAQSWSNIYDIVQPYPNKPSLDVTQFMQAQ
;
A
#
# COMPACT_ATOMS: atom_id res chain seq x y z
N MET A 1 -3.80 3.18 -14.68
CA MET A 1 -3.54 3.42 -13.23
C MET A 1 -3.84 4.85 -12.78
N LYS A 2 -2.97 5.86 -12.95
CA LYS A 2 -3.18 7.21 -12.36
C LYS A 2 -4.46 7.91 -12.84
N LYS A 3 -4.62 8.09 -14.17
CA LYS A 3 -5.70 8.91 -14.76
C LYS A 3 -7.02 8.15 -14.98
N SER A 4 -6.98 6.91 -15.44
CA SER A 4 -8.20 6.18 -15.83
C SER A 4 -9.13 5.87 -14.65
N ARG A 5 -10.42 5.80 -14.96
CA ARG A 5 -11.53 5.39 -14.09
C ARG A 5 -12.36 4.25 -14.71
N ASN A 6 -11.83 3.57 -15.74
CA ASN A 6 -12.43 2.36 -16.30
C ASN A 6 -11.92 1.14 -15.51
N TYR A 7 -12.82 0.35 -14.91
CA TYR A 7 -12.43 -0.80 -14.09
C TYR A 7 -11.61 -1.83 -14.89
N ASP A 8 -12.10 -2.20 -16.07
CA ASP A 8 -11.55 -3.32 -16.83
C ASP A 8 -10.23 -2.92 -17.53
N GLU A 9 -10.05 -1.64 -17.90
CA GLU A 9 -8.73 -1.08 -18.29
C GLU A 9 -7.74 -1.11 -17.12
N LEU A 10 -8.13 -0.60 -15.93
CA LEU A 10 -7.28 -0.60 -14.73
C LEU A 10 -6.90 -2.01 -14.31
N ARG A 11 -7.81 -2.97 -14.46
CA ARG A 11 -7.57 -4.39 -14.24
C ARG A 11 -6.57 -4.95 -15.26
N HIS A 12 -6.84 -4.80 -16.56
CA HIS A 12 -5.99 -5.31 -17.64
C HIS A 12 -4.56 -4.78 -17.50
N VAL A 13 -4.37 -3.46 -17.35
CA VAL A 13 -3.04 -2.85 -17.15
C VAL A 13 -2.34 -3.35 -15.88
N TRP A 14 -3.08 -3.72 -14.82
CA TRP A 14 -2.49 -4.33 -13.63
C TRP A 14 -2.13 -5.81 -13.80
N GLU A 15 -2.90 -6.55 -14.60
CA GLU A 15 -2.64 -7.96 -14.93
C GLU A 15 -1.47 -8.07 -15.91
N GLU A 16 -1.49 -7.33 -17.01
CA GLU A 16 -0.41 -7.22 -18.00
C GLU A 16 0.91 -6.77 -17.38
N TRP A 17 0.94 -5.76 -16.49
CA TRP A 17 2.19 -5.33 -15.87
C TRP A 17 2.86 -6.43 -15.01
N ARG A 18 2.07 -7.38 -14.48
CA ARG A 18 2.62 -8.54 -13.78
C ARG A 18 3.12 -9.60 -14.75
N LEU A 19 2.33 -9.95 -15.78
CA LEU A 19 2.72 -10.96 -16.78
C LEU A 19 3.95 -10.51 -17.59
N SER A 20 3.94 -9.27 -18.10
CA SER A 20 5.04 -8.68 -18.87
C SER A 20 6.30 -8.37 -18.05
N SER A 21 6.26 -8.50 -16.71
CA SER A 21 7.45 -8.36 -15.87
C SER A 21 8.43 -9.53 -16.02
N GLY A 22 7.98 -10.69 -16.55
CA GLY A 22 8.80 -11.89 -16.68
C GLY A 22 9.03 -12.68 -15.39
N PHE A 23 8.31 -12.34 -14.30
CA PHE A 23 8.43 -12.96 -12.99
C PHE A 23 7.08 -13.48 -12.49
N ASP A 24 7.06 -14.66 -11.85
CA ASP A 24 5.83 -15.24 -11.31
C ASP A 24 5.23 -14.39 -10.18
N ASN A 25 6.06 -13.61 -9.49
CA ASN A 25 5.66 -12.80 -8.34
C ASN A 25 6.68 -11.69 -8.00
N MET A 26 6.24 -10.70 -7.21
CA MET A 26 7.09 -9.59 -6.76
C MET A 26 8.32 -10.04 -5.97
N GLY A 27 8.24 -11.16 -5.24
CA GLY A 27 9.37 -11.72 -4.49
C GLY A 27 10.47 -12.26 -5.39
N GLU A 28 10.14 -12.69 -6.61
CA GLU A 28 11.12 -13.08 -7.62
C GLU A 28 11.70 -11.87 -8.36
N MET A 29 10.86 -10.90 -8.73
CA MET A 29 11.30 -9.62 -9.28
C MET A 29 12.31 -8.90 -8.35
N TRP A 30 12.10 -8.96 -7.03
CA TRP A 30 13.01 -8.38 -6.04
C TRP A 30 14.30 -9.19 -5.83
N LEU A 31 14.32 -10.47 -6.25
CA LEU A 31 15.48 -11.34 -6.15
C LEU A 31 16.34 -11.34 -7.43
N TYR A 32 15.77 -11.00 -8.58
CA TYR A 32 16.46 -10.92 -9.86
C TYR A 32 17.80 -10.14 -9.81
N PRO A 33 17.90 -8.95 -9.20
CA PRO A 33 19.14 -8.16 -9.16
C PRO A 33 20.28 -8.78 -8.32
N TYR A 34 20.04 -9.90 -7.63
CA TYR A 34 21.05 -10.61 -6.83
C TYR A 34 21.69 -11.79 -7.58
N GLU A 35 21.18 -12.15 -8.77
CA GLU A 35 21.76 -13.07 -9.78
C GLU A 35 22.32 -14.41 -9.26
N SER A 36 21.90 -14.86 -8.07
CA SER A 36 22.47 -16.01 -7.37
C SER A 36 21.47 -17.14 -7.20
N LEU A 37 21.79 -18.28 -7.82
CA LEU A 37 21.02 -19.53 -7.75
C LEU A 37 20.82 -20.04 -6.32
N THR A 38 21.73 -19.71 -5.40
CA THR A 38 21.69 -20.14 -4.00
C THR A 38 21.15 -19.07 -3.04
N PHE A 39 20.86 -17.84 -3.50
CA PHE A 39 20.54 -16.68 -2.64
C PHE A 39 19.48 -16.97 -1.57
N LYS A 40 18.37 -17.64 -1.93
CA LYS A 40 17.30 -18.01 -0.99
C LYS A 40 17.82 -18.94 0.13
N SER A 41 18.75 -19.84 -0.19
CA SER A 41 19.40 -20.77 0.74
C SER A 41 20.49 -20.11 1.56
N ASP A 42 21.28 -19.21 0.97
CA ASP A 42 22.30 -18.42 1.67
C ASP A 42 21.67 -17.46 2.68
N MET A 43 20.62 -16.74 2.29
CA MET A 43 19.81 -15.92 3.19
C MET A 43 19.20 -16.76 4.31
N LYS A 44 18.68 -17.96 4.02
CA LYS A 44 18.15 -18.88 5.04
C LYS A 44 19.24 -19.35 6.02
N ARG A 45 20.46 -19.63 5.55
CA ARG A 45 21.61 -20.02 6.38
C ARG A 45 22.06 -18.86 7.28
N LEU A 46 22.27 -17.68 6.70
CA LEU A 46 22.66 -16.47 7.43
C LEU A 46 21.58 -16.04 8.44
N TRP A 47 20.30 -16.14 8.07
CA TRP A 47 19.20 -15.91 9.00
C TRP A 47 19.23 -16.87 10.18
N LEU A 48 19.44 -18.18 9.97
CA LEU A 48 19.53 -19.15 11.06
C LEU A 48 20.73 -18.89 11.99
N GLN A 49 21.86 -18.41 11.46
CA GLN A 49 23.02 -17.99 12.25
C GLN A 49 22.76 -16.70 13.05
N LEU A 50 22.11 -15.71 12.44
CA LEU A 50 21.80 -14.42 13.07
C LEU A 50 20.63 -14.49 14.06
N LYS A 51 19.69 -15.43 13.86
CA LYS A 51 18.43 -15.54 14.60
C LYS A 51 18.58 -15.42 16.12
N PRO A 52 19.50 -16.12 16.81
CA PRO A 52 19.60 -16.04 18.28
C PRO A 52 19.97 -14.64 18.80
N LEU A 53 20.77 -13.88 18.02
CA LEU A 53 21.11 -12.48 18.33
C LEU A 53 19.97 -11.54 17.94
N TYR A 54 19.33 -11.77 16.79
CA TYR A 54 18.14 -11.03 16.38
C TYR A 54 17.01 -11.16 17.39
N GLU A 55 16.74 -12.34 17.94
CA GLU A 55 15.66 -12.55 18.91
C GLU A 55 15.92 -11.80 20.22
N GLN A 56 17.17 -11.74 20.69
CA GLN A 56 17.57 -10.93 21.85
C GLN A 56 17.41 -9.43 21.58
N LEU A 57 17.92 -8.95 20.43
CA LEU A 57 17.81 -7.54 20.03
C LEU A 57 16.33 -7.13 19.83
N HIS A 58 15.54 -7.99 19.18
CA HIS A 58 14.12 -7.79 18.95
C HIS A 58 13.33 -7.79 20.26
N ALA A 59 13.67 -8.66 21.23
CA ALA A 59 13.08 -8.63 22.56
C ALA A 59 13.42 -7.33 23.31
N TYR A 60 14.68 -6.89 23.27
CA TYR A 60 15.11 -5.61 23.85
C TYR A 60 14.39 -4.41 23.22
N VAL A 61 14.40 -4.31 21.89
CA VAL A 61 13.74 -3.21 21.15
C VAL A 61 12.23 -3.24 21.36
N ARG A 62 11.59 -4.41 21.36
CA ARG A 62 10.16 -4.57 21.70
C ARG A 62 9.85 -4.11 23.13
N ARG A 63 10.74 -4.36 24.10
CA ARG A 63 10.60 -3.85 25.48
C ARG A 63 10.74 -2.33 25.50
N ARG A 64 11.79 -1.77 24.89
CA ARG A 64 12.01 -0.33 24.78
C ARG A 64 10.86 0.40 24.08
N LEU A 65 10.26 -0.16 23.02
CA LEU A 65 9.11 0.45 22.34
C LEU A 65 7.83 0.45 23.20
N ARG A 66 7.66 -0.54 24.10
CA ARG A 66 6.60 -0.51 25.13
C ARG A 66 6.87 0.55 26.20
N GLU A 67 8.13 0.69 26.63
CA GLU A 67 8.57 1.76 27.56
C GLU A 67 8.35 3.16 26.95
N VAL A 68 8.72 3.36 25.68
CA VAL A 68 8.65 4.64 24.92
C VAL A 68 7.24 4.92 24.35
N ARG A 69 6.20 4.53 25.10
CA ARG A 69 4.78 4.87 24.85
C ARG A 69 4.20 4.47 23.48
N VAL A 70 4.68 3.41 22.82
CA VAL A 70 3.84 2.67 21.85
C VAL A 70 2.79 1.86 22.61
N SER A 71 1.87 2.58 23.26
CA SER A 71 0.81 2.01 24.07
C SER A 71 -0.20 1.27 23.20
N GLU A 72 -0.84 0.23 23.75
CA GLU A 72 -1.94 -0.43 23.04
C GLU A 72 -3.08 0.54 22.72
N ALA A 73 -3.28 1.58 23.54
CA ALA A 73 -4.22 2.66 23.24
C ALA A 73 -3.86 3.41 21.95
N TYR A 74 -2.57 3.74 21.73
CA TYR A 74 -2.10 4.36 20.48
C TYR A 74 -2.34 3.43 19.28
N VAL A 75 -1.93 2.16 19.38
CA VAL A 75 -2.10 1.18 18.28
C VAL A 75 -3.58 0.95 17.97
N ARG A 76 -4.43 0.74 18.99
CA ARG A 76 -5.89 0.59 18.84
C ARG A 76 -6.54 1.85 18.27
N ARG A 77 -6.06 3.06 18.63
CA ARG A 77 -6.54 4.33 18.05
C ARG A 77 -6.18 4.43 16.56
N ARG A 78 -4.92 4.19 16.19
CA ARG A 78 -4.48 4.25 14.79
C ARG A 78 -5.16 3.19 13.91
N LEU A 79 -5.41 1.99 14.45
CA LEU A 79 -6.21 0.96 13.78
C LEU A 79 -7.67 1.37 13.57
N LYS A 80 -8.29 2.11 14.49
CA LYS A 80 -9.63 2.69 14.29
C LYS A 80 -9.61 3.72 13.16
N GLU A 81 -8.66 4.65 13.19
CA GLU A 81 -8.48 5.69 12.14
C GLU A 81 -8.33 5.06 10.74
N VAL A 82 -7.41 4.11 10.59
CA VAL A 82 -7.15 3.43 9.29
C VAL A 82 -8.38 2.64 8.81
N ARG A 83 -9.12 1.98 9.71
CA ARG A 83 -10.36 1.26 9.34
C ARG A 83 -11.50 2.20 8.91
N VAL A 84 -11.58 3.41 9.46
CA VAL A 84 -12.53 4.43 9.00
C VAL A 84 -12.16 4.93 7.60
N ILE A 85 -10.86 5.13 7.33
CA ILE A 85 -10.36 5.54 6.02
C ILE A 85 -10.62 4.45 4.96
N ASP A 86 -10.29 3.17 5.24
CA ASP A 86 -10.61 2.05 4.34
C ASP A 86 -12.12 1.99 4.04
N ALA A 87 -12.97 2.01 5.07
CA ALA A 87 -14.41 1.91 4.90
C ALA A 87 -15.00 3.08 4.10
N TYR A 88 -14.46 4.29 4.27
CA TYR A 88 -14.87 5.47 3.49
C TYR A 88 -14.41 5.36 2.02
N VAL A 89 -13.12 5.08 1.77
CA VAL A 89 -12.56 4.98 0.42
C VAL A 89 -13.23 3.85 -0.37
N ARG A 90 -13.42 2.68 0.26
CA ARG A 90 -14.23 1.56 -0.25
C ARG A 90 -15.63 1.98 -0.66
N ARG A 91 -16.31 2.81 0.15
CA ARG A 91 -17.67 3.28 -0.17
C ARG A 91 -17.66 4.17 -1.41
N ARG A 92 -16.74 5.14 -1.49
CA ARG A 92 -16.57 6.03 -2.65
C ARG A 92 -16.18 5.27 -3.92
N LEU A 93 -15.31 4.28 -3.81
CA LEU A 93 -14.99 3.38 -4.93
C LEU A 93 -16.21 2.56 -5.36
N LYS A 94 -17.02 2.06 -4.43
CA LYS A 94 -18.27 1.35 -4.77
C LYS A 94 -19.31 2.27 -5.42
N GLU A 95 -19.37 3.53 -5.02
CA GLU A 95 -20.23 4.56 -5.63
C GLU A 95 -19.88 4.80 -7.11
N VAL A 96 -18.61 4.62 -7.51
CA VAL A 96 -18.14 4.75 -8.91
C VAL A 96 -18.16 3.43 -9.69
N TYR A 97 -17.70 2.33 -9.10
CA TYR A 97 -17.41 1.08 -9.81
C TYR A 97 -18.48 -0.01 -9.66
N GLY A 98 -19.49 0.17 -8.79
CA GLY A 98 -20.54 -0.84 -8.58
C GLY A 98 -20.27 -1.84 -7.44
N GLN A 99 -21.28 -2.65 -7.11
CA GLN A 99 -21.23 -3.62 -6.01
C GLN A 99 -20.58 -4.95 -6.40
N ASP A 100 -20.70 -5.34 -7.67
CA ASP A 100 -20.05 -6.47 -8.31
C ASP A 100 -18.52 -6.31 -8.33
N LYS A 101 -18.04 -5.10 -8.65
CA LYS A 101 -16.62 -4.75 -8.67
C LYS A 101 -16.03 -4.48 -7.27
N VAL A 102 -16.80 -3.86 -6.35
CA VAL A 102 -16.30 -3.44 -5.02
C VAL A 102 -17.15 -4.00 -3.86
N SER A 103 -16.59 -4.99 -3.16
CA SER A 103 -17.27 -5.63 -2.02
C SER A 103 -17.45 -4.70 -0.82
N ARG A 104 -18.68 -4.70 -0.26
CA ARG A 104 -19.06 -3.98 0.97
C ARG A 104 -18.29 -4.42 2.22
N ARG A 105 -17.68 -5.63 2.22
CA ARG A 105 -17.01 -6.22 3.40
C ARG A 105 -15.64 -6.89 3.14
N GLY A 106 -15.24 -7.11 1.88
CA GLY A 106 -13.98 -7.82 1.54
C GLY A 106 -12.72 -6.95 1.62
N ALA A 107 -11.70 -7.25 0.81
CA ALA A 107 -10.63 -6.29 0.52
C ALA A 107 -11.11 -5.17 -0.45
N ILE A 108 -10.29 -4.15 -0.68
CA ILE A 108 -10.44 -3.24 -1.83
C ILE A 108 -9.58 -3.81 -2.98
N PRO A 109 -10.07 -3.88 -4.24
CA PRO A 109 -9.25 -4.31 -5.36
C PRO A 109 -8.06 -3.37 -5.60
N ALA A 110 -6.83 -3.89 -5.54
CA ALA A 110 -5.62 -3.08 -5.51
C ALA A 110 -5.43 -2.16 -6.75
N HIS A 111 -5.89 -2.62 -7.92
CA HIS A 111 -5.77 -1.88 -9.18
C HIS A 111 -6.59 -0.58 -9.23
N LEU A 112 -7.58 -0.42 -8.33
CA LEU A 112 -8.43 0.79 -8.26
C LEU A 112 -7.81 1.93 -7.46
N LEU A 113 -6.67 1.73 -6.80
CA LEU A 113 -6.09 2.68 -5.83
C LEU A 113 -5.11 3.68 -6.46
N GLY A 114 -5.17 3.87 -7.78
CA GLY A 114 -4.43 4.91 -8.52
C GLY A 114 -2.91 4.73 -8.64
N ASN A 115 -2.35 3.66 -8.07
CA ASN A 115 -0.93 3.29 -8.07
C ASN A 115 -0.80 1.78 -8.34
N MET A 116 0.24 1.36 -9.07
CA MET A 116 0.43 -0.04 -9.50
C MET A 116 0.50 -1.05 -8.33
N TRP A 117 0.99 -0.59 -7.17
CA TRP A 117 1.18 -1.40 -5.95
C TRP A 117 0.22 -0.98 -4.83
N ALA A 118 -0.77 -0.11 -5.11
CA ALA A 118 -1.70 0.47 -4.13
C ALA A 118 -1.05 1.20 -2.93
N GLN A 119 0.25 1.53 -3.00
CA GLN A 119 1.05 2.08 -1.89
C GLN A 119 0.67 3.52 -1.50
N SER A 120 0.08 4.28 -2.43
CA SER A 120 -0.40 5.65 -2.20
C SER A 120 -1.66 5.91 -3.01
N TRP A 121 -2.66 6.51 -2.38
CA TRP A 121 -4.01 6.72 -2.93
C TRP A 121 -4.24 8.17 -3.39
N SER A 122 -3.21 9.01 -3.44
CA SER A 122 -3.34 10.42 -3.86
C SER A 122 -3.89 10.58 -5.29
N ASN A 123 -3.63 9.61 -6.16
CA ASN A 123 -4.10 9.60 -7.55
C ASN A 123 -5.60 9.29 -7.72
N ILE A 124 -6.36 9.06 -6.64
CA ILE A 124 -7.84 8.91 -6.65
C ILE A 124 -8.55 9.98 -5.80
N TYR A 125 -7.88 11.11 -5.53
CA TYR A 125 -8.42 12.21 -4.72
C TYR A 125 -9.79 12.70 -5.21
N ASP A 126 -9.99 12.80 -6.52
CA ASP A 126 -11.25 13.09 -7.21
C ASP A 126 -12.41 12.17 -6.79
N ILE A 127 -12.15 10.87 -6.56
CA ILE A 127 -13.17 9.92 -6.10
C ILE A 127 -13.45 10.16 -4.59
N VAL A 128 -12.42 10.40 -3.80
CA VAL A 128 -12.49 10.38 -2.33
C VAL A 128 -12.66 11.77 -1.68
N GLN A 129 -12.65 12.86 -2.46
CA GLN A 129 -12.80 14.24 -1.97
C GLN A 129 -14.10 14.39 -1.16
N PRO A 130 -14.03 14.73 0.15
CA PRO A 130 -15.21 14.82 1.01
C PRO A 130 -16.14 15.99 0.68
N TYR A 131 -15.58 17.08 0.12
CA TYR A 131 -16.30 18.31 -0.21
C TYR A 131 -15.97 18.74 -1.65
N PRO A 132 -16.66 18.21 -2.68
CA PRO A 132 -16.37 18.52 -4.08
C PRO A 132 -16.42 20.03 -4.39
N ASN A 133 -17.40 20.73 -3.80
CA ASN A 133 -17.66 22.15 -4.04
C ASN A 133 -16.71 23.09 -3.27
N LYS A 134 -15.61 22.57 -2.72
CA LYS A 134 -14.55 23.37 -2.07
C LYS A 134 -13.23 23.08 -2.79
N PRO A 135 -12.73 24.01 -3.63
CA PRO A 135 -11.46 23.80 -4.34
C PRO A 135 -10.30 23.77 -3.34
N SER A 136 -9.28 22.97 -3.66
CA SER A 136 -7.97 23.04 -3.00
C SER A 136 -7.26 24.35 -3.37
N LEU A 137 -6.54 24.95 -2.41
CA LEU A 137 -5.66 26.07 -2.70
C LEU A 137 -4.51 25.60 -3.62
N ASP A 138 -4.45 26.15 -4.82
CA ASP A 138 -3.27 26.02 -5.70
C ASP A 138 -2.33 27.20 -5.43
N VAL A 139 -1.10 26.89 -5.02
CA VAL A 139 -0.05 27.89 -4.74
C VAL A 139 0.96 28.02 -5.89
N THR A 140 0.83 27.21 -6.95
CA THR A 140 1.82 27.10 -8.04
C THR A 140 2.10 28.46 -8.69
N GLN A 141 1.06 29.26 -8.94
CA GLN A 141 1.19 30.59 -9.54
C GLN A 141 1.96 31.58 -8.65
N PHE A 142 1.80 31.49 -7.31
CA PHE A 142 2.54 32.32 -6.36
C PHE A 142 4.00 31.89 -6.23
N MET A 143 4.30 30.59 -6.40
CA MET A 143 5.66 30.05 -6.39
C MET A 143 6.43 30.28 -7.71
N GLN A 144 5.75 30.63 -8.80
CA GLN A 144 6.35 30.94 -10.10
C GLN A 144 6.58 32.45 -10.32
N ALA A 145 6.11 33.30 -9.41
CA ALA A 145 6.20 34.75 -9.47
C ALA A 145 7.30 35.32 -8.54
N GLN A 146 8.32 34.51 -8.23
CA GLN A 146 9.38 34.77 -7.25
C GLN A 146 10.75 34.31 -7.78
#